data_AF-A0A428PPL6-F1
#
_entry.id   AF-A0A428PPL6-F1
#
_cell.length_a   1.000
_cell.length_b   1.000
_cell.length_c   1.000
_cell.angle_alpha   90.00
_cell.angle_beta   90.00
_cell.angle_gamma   90.00
#
_symmetry.space_group_name_H-M   'P 1'
#
loop_
_entity.id
_entity.type
_entity.pdbx_description
1 polymer ?
#
loop_
_entity_poly.entity_id
_entity_poly.type
_entity_poly.pdbx_seq_one_letter_code
_entity_poly.pdbx_strand_id
1 'polypeptide(L)'
;MRLINTATLALDEFFGDQVPEYAILSHTWQEEEVTFREWADQASASRKKGYRKIVDTCKLARKQGYGYVWVDTNCIDKSSSAELSEAINSMFSWYQGARICYVYLSDVPWLGVWQTLNIRIFLLSRWFTRGWTLQELLAPRDIEFYSNDWSLLGTKLSLCPEISLITGIDAKYLGKRYLGVWYICPRSGAVVQSIEYIIPVNNASVAERLSWISKRSTTRPEDMAYCMLGILGLHMPLLYGEGHRAFLRLQEEIMKVSNDQSLFCWTWYRYDDRGGILAPHPLAFSDSSHYVPKPGLRPSPYSLTNAGLTIELSFLSCLSPTTFLAILEAGRASCGSKIGLPFYTL
;
A
#
# COMPACT_ATOMS: atom_id res chain seq x y z
N MET A 1 10.30 -9.28 16.01
CA MET A 1 10.38 -9.61 14.56
C MET A 1 11.43 -10.69 14.37
N ARG A 2 11.19 -11.67 13.48
CA ARG A 2 12.20 -12.67 13.10
C ARG A 2 12.83 -12.34 11.76
N LEU A 3 14.12 -12.64 11.62
CA LEU A 3 14.89 -12.45 10.40
C LEU A 3 15.70 -13.72 10.08
N ILE A 4 15.90 -13.96 8.80
CA ILE A 4 16.73 -15.05 8.30
C ILE A 4 18.17 -14.55 8.22
N ASN A 5 19.09 -15.23 8.89
CA ASN A 5 20.52 -15.00 8.74
C ASN A 5 20.97 -15.45 7.35
N THR A 6 21.54 -14.54 6.54
CA THR A 6 21.87 -14.83 5.14
C THR A 6 23.04 -15.80 4.96
N ALA A 7 23.80 -16.06 6.02
CA ALA A 7 24.92 -17.00 6.01
C ALA A 7 24.53 -18.41 6.47
N THR A 8 23.71 -18.53 7.51
CA THR A 8 23.36 -19.82 8.12
C THR A 8 21.97 -20.31 7.75
N LEU A 9 21.11 -19.44 7.19
CA LEU A 9 19.68 -19.66 6.96
C LEU A 9 18.86 -19.88 8.25
N ALA A 10 19.46 -19.70 9.43
CA ALA A 10 18.76 -19.75 10.71
C ALA A 10 17.81 -18.55 10.87
N LEU A 11 16.74 -18.75 11.63
CA LEU A 11 15.84 -17.67 12.06
C LEU A 11 16.33 -17.12 13.40
N ASP A 12 16.68 -15.85 13.41
CA ASP A 12 17.04 -15.10 14.61
C ASP A 12 15.89 -14.15 14.99
N GLU A 13 15.62 -14.00 16.28
CA GLU A 13 14.54 -13.15 16.79
C GLU A 13 15.10 -11.87 17.43
N PHE A 14 14.48 -10.74 17.07
CA PHE A 14 14.90 -9.41 17.50
C PHE A 14 13.72 -8.60 18.03
N PHE A 15 14.00 -7.76 19.03
CA PHE A 15 12.99 -6.93 19.71
C PHE A 15 13.40 -5.46 19.72
N GLY A 16 12.44 -4.57 19.40
CA GLY A 16 12.64 -3.12 19.46
C GLY A 16 13.88 -2.64 18.69
N ASP A 17 14.70 -1.85 19.36
CA ASP A 17 15.90 -1.22 18.79
C ASP A 17 17.05 -2.21 18.52
N GLN A 18 16.89 -3.50 18.85
CA GLN A 18 17.89 -4.55 18.58
C GLN A 18 17.79 -5.11 17.15
N VAL A 19 16.80 -4.69 16.37
CA VAL A 19 16.63 -5.13 14.99
C VAL A 19 17.82 -4.63 14.15
N PRO A 20 18.62 -5.53 13.55
CA PRO A 20 19.76 -5.14 12.71
C PRO A 20 19.27 -4.57 11.37
N GLU A 21 20.18 -4.07 10.55
CA GLU A 21 19.85 -3.78 9.16
C GLU A 21 19.48 -5.07 8.39
N TYR A 22 18.40 -5.01 7.61
CA TYR A 22 17.92 -6.15 6.84
C TYR A 22 17.42 -5.74 5.45
N ALA A 23 17.46 -6.69 4.53
CA ALA A 23 16.70 -6.65 3.29
C ALA A 23 15.34 -7.33 3.48
N ILE A 24 14.36 -7.01 2.64
CA ILE A 24 13.01 -7.59 2.71
C ILE A 24 12.59 -8.16 1.36
N LEU A 25 11.92 -9.32 1.37
CA LEU A 25 11.34 -9.90 0.16
C LEU A 25 9.90 -9.45 -0.01
N SER A 26 9.58 -8.94 -1.18
CA SER A 26 8.22 -8.77 -1.69
C SER A 26 7.98 -9.76 -2.82
N HIS A 27 6.89 -10.51 -2.74
CA HIS A 27 6.58 -11.51 -3.75
C HIS A 27 5.09 -11.86 -3.71
N THR A 28 4.64 -12.60 -4.72
CA THR A 28 3.29 -13.14 -4.73
C THR A 28 3.33 -14.63 -4.42
N TRP A 29 2.57 -15.09 -3.42
CA TRP A 29 2.61 -16.48 -2.97
C TRP A 29 2.25 -17.45 -4.08
N GLN A 30 3.06 -18.48 -4.24
CA GLN A 30 2.84 -19.56 -5.20
C GLN A 30 2.46 -20.86 -4.49
N GLU A 31 2.33 -21.93 -5.25
CA GLU A 31 2.27 -23.27 -4.65
C GLU A 31 3.60 -23.60 -3.97
N GLU A 32 3.53 -24.39 -2.89
CA GLU A 32 4.71 -24.86 -2.17
C GLU A 32 5.54 -23.73 -1.53
N GLU A 33 4.88 -22.74 -0.93
CA GLU A 33 5.55 -21.83 -0.01
C GLU A 33 6.06 -22.57 1.24
N VAL A 34 7.14 -22.08 1.82
CA VAL A 34 7.71 -22.62 3.07
C VAL A 34 7.18 -21.82 4.24
N THR A 35 6.49 -22.49 5.15
CA THR A 35 6.00 -21.88 6.39
C THR A 35 7.10 -21.76 7.45
N PHE A 36 6.84 -20.99 8.52
CA PHE A 36 7.74 -20.91 9.67
C PHE A 36 8.12 -22.28 10.23
N ARG A 37 7.13 -23.17 10.45
CA ARG A 37 7.35 -24.50 11.02
C ARG A 37 8.18 -25.40 10.11
N GLU A 38 7.94 -25.32 8.80
CA GLU A 38 8.67 -26.13 7.82
C GLU A 38 10.10 -25.63 7.63
N TRP A 39 10.36 -24.33 7.82
CA TRP A 39 11.71 -23.78 7.75
C TRP A 39 12.65 -24.35 8.82
N ALA A 40 12.13 -24.86 9.94
CA ALA A 40 12.94 -25.53 10.94
C ALA A 40 13.58 -26.84 10.43
N ASP A 41 12.92 -27.55 9.50
CA ASP A 41 13.46 -28.73 8.81
C ASP A 41 13.90 -28.37 7.40
N GLN A 42 15.14 -27.89 7.29
CA GLN A 42 15.75 -27.47 6.02
C GLN A 42 15.75 -28.59 4.96
N ALA A 43 15.82 -29.87 5.36
CA ALA A 43 15.87 -31.00 4.43
C ALA A 43 14.50 -31.29 3.79
N SER A 44 13.41 -31.07 4.53
CA SER A 44 12.05 -31.11 3.99
C SER A 44 11.75 -29.84 3.20
N ALA A 45 12.07 -28.67 3.77
CA ALA A 45 11.85 -27.37 3.14
C ALA A 45 12.51 -27.26 1.76
N SER A 46 13.73 -27.79 1.60
CA SER A 46 14.48 -27.70 0.34
C SER A 46 13.80 -28.35 -0.87
N ARG A 47 12.79 -29.19 -0.64
CA ARG A 47 12.02 -29.85 -1.71
C ARG A 47 10.93 -28.94 -2.29
N LYS A 48 10.58 -27.86 -1.59
CA LYS A 48 9.53 -26.92 -1.98
C LYS A 48 10.07 -25.82 -2.89
N LYS A 49 9.28 -25.39 -3.88
CA LYS A 49 9.63 -24.27 -4.78
C LYS A 49 9.91 -22.97 -4.01
N GLY A 50 9.11 -22.67 -2.98
CA GLY A 50 9.27 -21.46 -2.17
C GLY A 50 10.63 -21.37 -1.46
N TYR A 51 11.26 -22.51 -1.17
CA TYR A 51 12.57 -22.53 -0.50
C TYR A 51 13.66 -21.90 -1.36
N ARG A 52 13.69 -22.23 -2.65
CA ARG A 52 14.73 -21.75 -3.56
C ARG A 52 14.70 -20.21 -3.65
N LYS A 53 13.50 -19.64 -3.74
CA LYS A 53 13.27 -18.19 -3.74
C LYS A 53 13.84 -17.52 -2.48
N ILE A 54 13.60 -18.09 -1.29
CA ILE A 54 14.13 -17.54 -0.02
C ILE A 54 15.65 -17.63 0.02
N VAL A 55 16.22 -18.77 -0.39
CA VAL A 55 17.68 -18.95 -0.45
C VAL A 55 18.34 -17.99 -1.44
N ASP A 56 17.76 -17.81 -2.63
CA ASP A 56 18.31 -16.88 -3.62
C ASP A 56 18.17 -15.41 -3.17
N THR A 57 17.11 -15.08 -2.43
CA THR A 57 17.00 -13.79 -1.72
C THR A 57 18.15 -13.60 -0.73
N CYS A 58 18.47 -14.62 0.09
CA CYS A 58 19.58 -14.56 1.04
C CYS A 58 20.94 -14.39 0.35
N LYS A 59 21.16 -15.08 -0.78
CA LYS A 59 22.39 -14.92 -1.58
C LYS A 59 22.51 -13.51 -2.14
N LEU A 60 21.42 -12.95 -2.67
CA LEU A 60 21.39 -11.60 -3.20
C LEU A 60 21.68 -10.57 -2.10
N ALA A 61 20.99 -10.69 -0.97
CA ALA A 61 21.18 -9.85 0.21
C ALA A 61 22.65 -9.87 0.67
N ARG A 62 23.23 -11.06 0.81
CA ARG A 62 24.63 -11.23 1.22
C ARG A 62 25.60 -10.61 0.22
N LYS A 63 25.36 -10.77 -1.09
CA LYS A 63 26.17 -10.14 -2.14
C LYS A 63 26.16 -8.62 -2.06
N GLN A 64 25.05 -8.03 -1.62
CA GLN A 64 24.88 -6.59 -1.42
C GLN A 64 25.27 -6.11 0.00
N GLY A 65 25.77 -7.00 0.86
CA GLY A 65 26.27 -6.64 2.19
C GLY A 65 25.26 -6.75 3.33
N TYR A 66 24.05 -7.28 3.08
CA TYR A 66 23.03 -7.45 4.12
C TYR A 66 23.13 -8.83 4.79
N GLY A 67 23.28 -8.82 6.12
CA GLY A 67 23.38 -10.03 6.94
C GLY A 67 22.05 -10.72 7.24
N TYR A 68 20.94 -9.99 7.06
CA TYR A 68 19.60 -10.44 7.42
C TYR A 68 18.57 -10.17 6.34
N VAL A 69 17.60 -11.09 6.20
CA VAL A 69 16.45 -10.97 5.30
C VAL A 69 15.16 -11.23 6.06
N TRP A 70 14.12 -10.45 5.78
CA TRP A 70 12.75 -10.75 6.19
C TRP A 70 11.93 -11.31 5.03
N VAL A 71 11.17 -12.37 5.27
CA VAL A 71 10.20 -12.95 4.34
C VAL A 71 8.92 -13.31 5.08
N ASP A 72 7.77 -12.82 4.62
CA ASP A 72 6.48 -12.99 5.28
C ASP A 72 6.06 -14.47 5.42
N THR A 73 6.43 -15.34 4.47
CA THR A 73 6.02 -16.76 4.46
C THR A 73 6.57 -17.56 5.63
N ASN A 74 7.82 -17.32 6.04
CA ASN A 74 8.51 -18.10 7.08
C ASN A 74 8.99 -17.28 8.29
N CYS A 75 9.03 -15.95 8.24
CA CYS A 75 9.39 -15.14 9.41
C CYS A 75 8.21 -14.92 10.37
N ILE A 76 6.99 -15.19 9.92
CA ILE A 76 5.75 -15.09 10.71
C ILE A 76 5.18 -16.50 10.95
N ASP A 77 4.94 -16.85 12.21
CA ASP A 77 4.15 -18.03 12.57
C ASP A 77 2.65 -17.73 12.42
N LYS A 78 2.14 -18.03 11.23
CA LYS A 78 0.71 -17.83 10.90
C LYS A 78 -0.24 -18.76 11.66
N SER A 79 0.29 -19.74 12.40
CA SER A 79 -0.52 -20.57 13.29
C SER A 79 -0.84 -19.89 14.63
N SER A 80 -0.08 -18.85 15.00
CA SER A 80 -0.33 -18.01 16.16
C SER A 80 -1.17 -16.81 15.74
N SER A 81 -2.42 -16.75 16.19
CA SER A 81 -3.32 -15.61 15.88
C SER A 81 -2.82 -14.30 16.46
N ALA A 82 -2.22 -14.33 17.65
CA ALA A 82 -1.62 -13.17 18.29
C ALA A 82 -0.46 -12.61 17.45
N GLU A 83 0.45 -13.48 17.01
CA GLU A 83 1.58 -13.07 16.20
C GLU A 83 1.15 -12.61 14.80
N LEU A 84 0.21 -13.32 14.16
CA LEU A 84 -0.34 -12.89 12.88
C LEU A 84 -0.96 -11.48 12.99
N SER A 85 -1.65 -11.19 14.09
CA SER A 85 -2.22 -9.87 14.34
C SER A 85 -1.17 -8.80 14.55
N GLU A 86 -0.11 -9.09 15.33
CA GLU A 86 1.02 -8.18 15.51
C GLU A 86 1.71 -7.90 14.17
N ALA A 87 1.94 -8.95 13.38
CA ALA A 87 2.64 -8.88 12.11
C ALA A 87 1.89 -8.03 11.08
N ILE A 88 0.58 -8.23 10.92
CA ILE A 88 -0.24 -7.45 9.98
C ILE A 88 -0.27 -5.97 10.36
N ASN A 89 -0.39 -5.66 11.66
CA ASN A 89 -0.37 -4.27 12.12
C ASN A 89 1.03 -3.63 12.00
N SER A 90 2.10 -4.44 11.93
CA SER A 90 3.49 -3.97 11.83
C SER A 90 4.07 -4.05 10.41
N MET A 91 3.38 -4.69 9.46
CA MET A 91 3.96 -5.04 8.15
C MET A 91 4.46 -3.80 7.41
N PHE A 92 3.69 -2.72 7.39
CA PHE A 92 4.11 -1.48 6.76
C PHE A 92 5.40 -0.91 7.36
N SER A 93 5.52 -0.91 8.70
CA SER A 93 6.74 -0.40 9.36
C SER A 93 7.93 -1.32 9.12
N TRP A 94 7.72 -2.63 9.02
CA TRP A 94 8.76 -3.58 8.63
C TRP A 94 9.23 -3.39 7.18
N TYR A 95 8.34 -3.09 6.25
CA TYR A 95 8.76 -2.71 4.88
C TYR A 95 9.44 -1.35 4.84
N GLN A 96 8.98 -0.39 5.64
CA GLN A 96 9.58 0.95 5.75
C GLN A 96 10.98 0.92 6.37
N GLY A 97 11.22 0.05 7.35
CA GLY A 97 12.49 -0.11 8.06
C GLY A 97 13.55 -0.91 7.29
N ALA A 98 13.14 -1.64 6.25
CA ALA A 98 14.07 -2.42 5.42
C ALA A 98 15.03 -1.49 4.66
N ARG A 99 16.31 -1.89 4.57
CA ARG A 99 17.31 -1.15 3.78
C ARG A 99 17.06 -1.26 2.27
N ILE A 100 16.54 -2.40 1.84
CA ILE A 100 16.16 -2.64 0.46
C ILE A 100 15.04 -3.66 0.40
N CYS A 101 14.09 -3.45 -0.50
CA CYS A 101 13.06 -4.43 -0.83
C CYS A 101 13.37 -5.08 -2.17
N TYR A 102 13.55 -6.39 -2.17
CA TYR A 102 13.65 -7.19 -3.38
C TYR A 102 12.25 -7.63 -3.79
N VAL A 103 11.79 -7.18 -4.96
CA VAL A 103 10.53 -7.63 -5.54
C VAL A 103 10.82 -8.75 -6.52
N TYR A 104 10.40 -9.97 -6.19
CA TYR A 104 10.53 -11.13 -7.08
C TYR A 104 9.26 -11.35 -7.90
N LEU A 105 9.37 -11.17 -9.22
CA LEU A 105 8.30 -11.32 -10.19
C LEU A 105 8.39 -12.67 -10.90
N SER A 106 7.78 -13.69 -10.30
CA SER A 106 7.79 -15.07 -10.81
C SER A 106 7.18 -15.24 -12.21
N ASP A 107 6.34 -14.29 -12.64
CA ASP A 107 5.61 -14.29 -13.90
C ASP A 107 6.21 -13.36 -14.97
N VAL A 108 7.35 -12.73 -14.66
CA VAL A 108 8.06 -11.84 -15.60
C VAL A 108 9.40 -12.50 -15.97
N PRO A 109 9.59 -12.94 -17.23
CA PRO A 109 10.85 -13.47 -17.70
C PRO A 109 11.85 -12.36 -18.00
N TRP A 110 13.14 -12.68 -17.92
CA TRP A 110 14.20 -11.84 -18.49
C TRP A 110 14.34 -12.11 -19.98
N LEU A 111 14.04 -11.12 -20.82
CA LEU A 111 14.18 -11.24 -22.29
C LEU A 111 15.43 -10.54 -22.83
N GLY A 112 16.41 -10.26 -21.97
CA GLY A 112 17.63 -9.52 -22.34
C GLY A 112 17.44 -8.01 -22.26
N VAL A 113 17.65 -7.30 -23.37
CA VAL A 113 17.59 -5.82 -23.36
C VAL A 113 16.17 -5.37 -23.03
N TRP A 114 16.06 -4.40 -22.12
CA TRP A 114 14.79 -3.84 -21.63
C TRP A 114 14.06 -3.05 -22.73
N GLN A 115 13.35 -3.77 -23.59
CA GLN A 115 12.57 -3.27 -24.73
C GLN A 115 11.05 -3.21 -24.42
N THR A 116 10.26 -2.67 -25.34
CA THR A 116 8.79 -2.52 -25.25
C THR A 116 8.04 -3.78 -24.80
N LEU A 117 8.52 -4.97 -25.17
CA LEU A 117 7.90 -6.23 -24.75
C LEU A 117 8.10 -6.51 -23.24
N ASN A 118 9.27 -6.17 -22.68
CA ASN A 118 9.54 -6.30 -21.25
C ASN A 118 8.64 -5.37 -20.44
N ILE A 119 8.43 -4.12 -20.90
CA ILE A 119 7.46 -3.18 -20.30
C ILE A 119 6.10 -3.83 -20.18
N ARG A 120 5.59 -4.36 -21.30
CA ARG A 120 4.23 -4.92 -21.34
C ARG A 120 4.08 -6.09 -20.38
N ILE A 121 5.05 -7.02 -20.34
CA ILE A 121 4.98 -8.18 -19.45
C ILE A 121 5.12 -7.74 -17.99
N PHE A 122 6.00 -6.78 -17.69
CA PHE A 122 6.13 -6.18 -16.36
C PHE A 122 4.81 -5.57 -15.87
N LEU A 123 4.17 -4.74 -16.69
CA LEU A 123 2.88 -4.10 -16.36
C LEU A 123 1.74 -5.12 -16.16
N LEU A 124 1.85 -6.31 -16.77
CA LEU A 124 0.89 -7.41 -16.63
C LEU A 124 1.18 -8.32 -15.44
N SER A 125 2.27 -8.10 -14.70
CA SER A 125 2.60 -8.96 -13.56
C SER A 125 1.47 -8.93 -12.53
N ARG A 126 1.12 -10.13 -12.05
CA ARG A 126 0.17 -10.32 -10.97
C ARG A 126 0.59 -9.61 -9.68
N TRP A 127 1.87 -9.25 -9.53
CA TRP A 127 2.33 -8.48 -8.38
C TRP A 127 1.58 -7.15 -8.24
N PHE A 128 1.25 -6.47 -9.34
CA PHE A 128 0.49 -5.21 -9.30
C PHE A 128 -1.00 -5.38 -8.95
N THR A 129 -1.52 -6.61 -8.97
CA THR A 129 -2.93 -6.90 -8.71
C THR A 129 -3.21 -7.44 -7.31
N ARG A 130 -2.18 -7.70 -6.50
CA ARG A 130 -2.33 -8.20 -5.11
C ARG A 130 -2.50 -7.04 -4.14
N GLY A 131 -3.35 -7.20 -3.13
CA GLY A 131 -3.60 -6.15 -2.12
C GLY A 131 -2.34 -5.82 -1.30
N TRP A 132 -1.73 -6.83 -0.69
CA TRP A 132 -0.57 -6.68 0.20
C TRP A 132 0.64 -5.98 -0.46
N THR A 133 0.88 -6.26 -1.76
CA THR A 133 2.00 -5.64 -2.50
C THR A 133 1.88 -4.12 -2.66
N LEU A 134 0.72 -3.53 -2.35
CA LEU A 134 0.58 -2.08 -2.31
C LEU A 134 1.42 -1.46 -1.17
N GLN A 135 1.37 -2.04 0.03
CA GLN A 135 2.24 -1.59 1.13
C GLN A 135 3.70 -1.88 0.81
N GLU A 136 3.97 -3.02 0.19
CA GLU A 136 5.33 -3.45 -0.20
C GLU A 136 5.94 -2.53 -1.27
N LEU A 137 5.11 -1.83 -2.06
CA LEU A 137 5.55 -0.80 -3.01
C LEU A 137 5.84 0.55 -2.34
N LEU A 138 4.92 0.96 -1.47
CA LEU A 138 4.86 2.32 -0.93
C LEU A 138 5.73 2.52 0.31
N ALA A 139 5.84 1.51 1.16
CA ALA A 139 6.56 1.62 2.43
C ALA A 139 8.09 1.64 2.26
N PRO A 140 8.73 0.74 1.50
CA PRO A 140 10.19 0.74 1.37
C PRO A 140 10.68 1.96 0.61
N ARG A 141 11.80 2.51 1.06
CA ARG A 141 12.47 3.61 0.35
C ARG A 141 13.08 3.14 -0.97
N ASP A 142 13.84 2.05 -0.91
CA ASP A 142 14.62 1.53 -2.03
C ASP A 142 14.08 0.14 -2.42
N ILE A 143 13.80 -0.06 -3.71
CA ILE A 143 13.23 -1.29 -4.26
C ILE A 143 13.97 -1.68 -5.54
N GLU A 144 14.31 -2.96 -5.66
CA GLU A 144 14.81 -3.59 -6.88
C GLU A 144 13.84 -4.68 -7.34
N PHE A 145 13.46 -4.64 -8.62
CA PHE A 145 12.58 -5.61 -9.25
C PHE A 145 13.42 -6.67 -9.97
N TYR A 146 13.08 -7.93 -9.73
CA TYR A 146 13.76 -9.09 -10.29
C TYR A 146 12.79 -9.98 -11.06
N SER A 147 13.22 -10.49 -12.21
CA SER A 147 12.49 -11.49 -13.00
C SER A 147 12.49 -12.86 -12.33
N ASN A 148 11.78 -13.80 -12.95
CA ASN A 148 11.66 -15.19 -12.51
C ASN A 148 12.99 -15.98 -12.42
N ASP A 149 14.06 -15.48 -13.05
CA ASP A 149 15.42 -16.03 -13.02
C ASP A 149 16.38 -15.19 -12.16
N TRP A 150 15.86 -14.23 -11.39
CA TRP A 150 16.64 -13.28 -10.57
C TRP A 150 17.53 -12.31 -11.36
N SER A 151 17.22 -12.06 -12.63
CA SER A 151 17.82 -10.94 -13.37
C SER A 151 17.19 -9.60 -12.94
N LEU A 152 18.02 -8.56 -12.78
CA LEU A 152 17.56 -7.24 -12.36
C LEU A 152 16.79 -6.55 -13.50
N LEU A 153 15.51 -6.27 -13.26
CA LEU A 153 14.63 -5.54 -14.19
C LEU A 153 14.79 -4.02 -14.05
N GLY A 154 15.01 -3.53 -12.84
CA GLY A 154 15.16 -2.11 -12.55
C GLY A 154 14.85 -1.77 -11.09
N THR A 155 14.91 -0.49 -10.77
CA THR A 155 14.58 0.04 -9.44
C THR A 155 13.20 0.70 -9.46
N LYS A 156 12.60 0.93 -8.28
CA LYS A 156 11.37 1.75 -8.18
C LYS A 156 11.52 3.14 -8.82
N LEU A 157 12.71 3.74 -8.74
CA LEU A 157 12.99 5.04 -9.38
C LEU A 157 13.06 4.92 -10.90
N SER A 158 13.79 3.93 -11.43
CA SER A 158 13.95 3.78 -12.88
C SER A 158 12.68 3.32 -13.59
N LEU A 159 11.80 2.60 -12.88
CA LEU A 159 10.51 2.10 -13.40
C LEU A 159 9.32 2.96 -12.93
N CYS A 160 9.58 4.16 -12.40
CA CYS A 160 8.53 5.02 -11.86
C CYS A 160 7.42 5.36 -12.88
N PRO A 161 7.72 5.68 -14.16
CA PRO A 161 6.67 5.91 -15.15
C PRO A 161 5.74 4.70 -15.34
N GLU A 162 6.31 3.51 -15.45
CA GLU A 162 5.59 2.25 -15.63
C GLU A 162 4.75 1.90 -14.40
N ILE A 163 5.34 2.03 -13.21
CA ILE A 163 4.64 1.79 -11.94
C ILE A 163 3.49 2.78 -11.78
N SER A 164 3.71 4.06 -12.05
CA SER A 164 2.67 5.10 -11.96
C SER A 164 1.52 4.79 -12.92
N LEU A 165 1.84 4.37 -14.16
CA LEU A 165 0.86 3.99 -15.16
C LEU A 165 -0.03 2.82 -14.72
N ILE A 166 0.55 1.71 -14.24
CA ILE A 166 -0.23 0.53 -13.87
C ILE A 166 -0.98 0.69 -12.55
N THR A 167 -0.40 1.38 -11.58
CA THR A 167 -0.99 1.51 -10.24
C THR A 167 -1.94 2.70 -10.10
N GLY A 168 -1.82 3.71 -10.96
CA GLY A 168 -2.52 4.99 -10.79
C GLY A 168 -1.97 5.85 -9.64
N ILE A 169 -0.84 5.46 -9.04
CA ILE A 169 -0.17 6.21 -7.99
C ILE A 169 0.69 7.29 -8.66
N ASP A 170 0.51 8.54 -8.25
CA ASP A 170 1.31 9.66 -8.76
C ASP A 170 2.80 9.44 -8.45
N ALA A 171 3.66 9.73 -9.44
CA ALA A 171 5.10 9.62 -9.35
C ALA A 171 5.69 10.33 -8.10
N LYS A 172 5.04 11.39 -7.61
CA LYS A 172 5.45 12.10 -6.38
C LYS A 172 5.46 11.25 -5.11
N TYR A 173 4.72 10.14 -5.09
CA TYR A 173 4.70 9.15 -3.99
C TYR A 173 5.62 7.95 -4.23
N LEU A 174 6.12 7.77 -5.47
CA LEU A 174 6.89 6.58 -5.86
C LEU A 174 8.40 6.82 -5.81
N GLY A 175 8.89 8.06 -5.77
CA GLY A 175 10.33 8.27 -5.83
C GLY A 175 10.81 9.71 -5.69
N LYS A 176 12.14 9.86 -5.58
CA LYS A 176 12.83 11.14 -5.69
C LYS A 176 12.83 11.58 -7.15
N ARG A 177 12.32 12.77 -7.46
CA ARG A 177 12.44 13.34 -8.80
C ARG A 177 13.63 14.30 -8.84
N TYR A 178 14.62 14.00 -9.67
CA TYR A 178 15.63 15.02 -10.02
C TYR A 178 14.92 16.05 -10.90
N LEU A 179 14.79 17.28 -10.44
CA LEU A 179 14.08 18.34 -11.18
C LEU A 179 14.90 18.85 -12.40
N GLY A 180 16.09 18.31 -12.65
CA GLY A 180 16.98 18.73 -13.72
C GLY A 180 17.59 20.13 -13.52
N VAL A 181 17.23 20.83 -12.44
CA VAL A 181 17.78 22.13 -12.08
C VAL A 181 19.02 21.93 -11.21
N TRP A 182 20.10 22.59 -11.59
CA TRP A 182 21.32 22.65 -10.79
C TRP A 182 21.36 24.00 -10.08
N TYR A 183 21.72 24.00 -8.80
CA TYR A 183 21.94 25.24 -8.06
C TYR A 183 23.24 25.15 -7.27
N ILE A 184 23.85 26.30 -7.02
CA ILE A 184 25.05 26.40 -6.21
C ILE A 184 24.61 26.52 -4.75
N CYS A 185 25.02 25.58 -3.90
CA CYS A 185 24.76 25.64 -2.46
C CYS A 185 25.43 26.90 -1.88
N PRO A 186 24.69 27.88 -1.33
CA PRO A 186 25.26 29.15 -0.89
C PRO A 186 26.30 29.01 0.24
N ARG A 187 26.24 27.91 1.01
CA ARG A 187 27.15 27.65 2.13
C ARG A 187 28.43 26.91 1.74
N SER A 188 28.36 26.00 0.78
CA SER A 188 29.50 25.13 0.43
C SER A 188 30.08 25.39 -0.95
N GLY A 189 29.43 26.20 -1.78
CA GLY A 189 29.81 26.41 -3.19
C GLY A 189 29.63 25.18 -4.07
N ALA A 190 29.11 24.07 -3.54
CA ALA A 190 28.89 22.84 -4.29
C ALA A 190 27.77 23.04 -5.32
N VAL A 191 27.98 22.55 -6.54
CA VAL A 191 26.91 22.40 -7.53
C VAL A 191 26.08 21.20 -7.13
N VAL A 192 24.82 21.44 -6.76
CA VAL A 192 23.89 20.40 -6.29
C VAL A 192 22.72 20.31 -7.25
N GLN A 193 22.31 19.08 -7.57
CA GLN A 193 21.09 18.86 -8.33
C GLN A 193 19.87 18.99 -7.40
N SER A 194 18.87 19.77 -7.80
CA SER A 194 17.62 19.86 -7.04
C SER A 194 16.86 18.54 -7.11
N ILE A 195 16.49 18.04 -5.93
CA ILE A 195 15.71 16.83 -5.73
C ILE A 195 14.35 17.26 -5.19
N GLU A 196 13.27 16.84 -5.86
CA GLU A 196 11.93 16.82 -5.31
C GLU A 196 11.86 15.65 -4.31
N TYR A 197 11.66 15.97 -3.04
CA TYR A 197 11.55 14.98 -1.98
C TYR A 197 10.30 14.11 -2.20
N ILE A 198 10.42 12.82 -1.83
CA ILE A 198 9.27 11.91 -1.75
C ILE A 198 8.21 12.58 -0.88
N ILE A 199 7.02 12.78 -1.42
CA ILE A 199 5.89 13.21 -0.63
C ILE A 199 5.46 12.02 0.22
N PRO A 200 5.42 12.14 1.55
CA PRO A 200 4.90 11.08 2.41
C PRO A 200 3.50 10.64 1.96
N VAL A 201 3.24 9.34 1.94
CA VAL A 201 1.94 8.80 1.49
C VAL A 201 0.76 9.32 2.30
N ASN A 202 0.98 9.76 3.55
CA ASN A 202 -0.05 10.35 4.40
C ASN A 202 -0.45 11.79 4.00
N ASN A 203 0.26 12.43 3.05
CA ASN A 203 -0.18 13.69 2.44
C ASN A 203 -1.25 13.46 1.36
N ALA A 204 -1.39 12.23 0.85
CA ALA A 204 -2.48 11.87 -0.03
C ALA A 204 -3.80 11.88 0.74
N SER A 205 -4.86 12.33 0.09
CA SER A 205 -6.21 12.30 0.67
C SER A 205 -6.64 10.86 0.98
N VAL A 206 -7.65 10.70 1.82
CA VAL A 206 -8.27 9.40 2.08
C VAL A 206 -8.79 8.79 0.78
N ALA A 207 -9.47 9.58 -0.06
CA ALA A 207 -9.95 9.13 -1.37
C ALA A 207 -8.81 8.64 -2.27
N GLU A 208 -7.70 9.38 -2.31
CA GLU A 208 -6.54 9.04 -3.12
C GLU A 208 -5.91 7.73 -2.66
N ARG A 209 -5.69 7.57 -1.34
CA ARG A 209 -5.17 6.32 -0.78
C ARG A 209 -6.08 5.13 -1.03
N LEU A 210 -7.39 5.28 -0.86
CA LEU A 210 -8.38 4.22 -1.13
C LEU A 210 -8.49 3.89 -2.63
N SER A 211 -8.18 4.84 -3.52
CA SER A 211 -8.13 4.57 -4.96
C SER A 211 -6.98 3.62 -5.35
N TRP A 212 -5.86 3.63 -4.61
CA TRP A 212 -4.69 2.79 -4.94
C TRP A 212 -4.93 1.30 -4.73
N ILE A 213 -5.90 0.93 -3.89
CA ILE A 213 -6.29 -0.46 -3.63
C ILE A 213 -7.48 -0.91 -4.51
N SER A 214 -8.19 0.03 -5.15
CA SER A 214 -9.48 -0.22 -5.81
C SER A 214 -9.45 -1.28 -6.92
N LYS A 215 -8.30 -1.46 -7.59
CA LYS A 215 -8.08 -2.41 -8.70
C LYS A 215 -7.27 -3.65 -8.28
N ARG A 216 -7.03 -3.83 -6.98
CA ARG A 216 -6.29 -4.96 -6.41
C ARG A 216 -7.26 -6.01 -5.86
N SER A 217 -6.72 -7.18 -5.58
CA SER A 217 -7.45 -8.36 -5.11
C SER A 217 -6.70 -9.04 -3.97
N THR A 218 -7.45 -9.69 -3.08
CA THR A 218 -6.94 -10.46 -1.95
C THR A 218 -7.57 -11.85 -1.94
N THR A 219 -6.88 -12.82 -1.32
CA THR A 219 -7.43 -14.18 -1.19
C THR A 219 -8.52 -14.21 -0.13
N ARG A 220 -8.28 -13.58 1.02
CA ARG A 220 -9.31 -13.37 2.04
C ARG A 220 -9.99 -12.02 1.81
N PRO A 221 -11.32 -11.93 1.87
CA PRO A 221 -12.03 -10.68 1.65
C PRO A 221 -11.65 -9.58 2.65
N GLU A 222 -11.36 -9.93 3.91
CA GLU A 222 -10.99 -8.98 4.96
C GLU A 222 -9.62 -8.33 4.71
N ASP A 223 -8.70 -9.05 4.07
CA ASP A 223 -7.36 -8.53 3.77
C ASP A 223 -7.41 -7.28 2.89
N MET A 224 -8.51 -7.06 2.14
CA MET A 224 -8.73 -5.83 1.38
C MET A 224 -8.72 -4.59 2.28
N ALA A 225 -9.17 -4.72 3.52
CA ALA A 225 -9.07 -3.68 4.54
C ALA A 225 -7.69 -3.71 5.24
N TYR A 226 -7.23 -4.90 5.63
CA TYR A 226 -6.01 -5.02 6.43
C TYR A 226 -4.74 -4.58 5.70
N CYS A 227 -4.68 -4.80 4.38
CA CYS A 227 -3.59 -4.30 3.55
C CYS A 227 -3.61 -2.77 3.34
N MET A 228 -4.56 -2.04 3.93
CA MET A 228 -4.57 -0.57 3.94
C MET A 228 -4.15 0.06 5.26
N LEU A 229 -4.01 -0.72 6.35
CA LEU A 229 -3.77 -0.19 7.70
C LEU A 229 -2.54 0.72 7.77
N GLY A 230 -1.39 0.27 7.29
CA GLY A 230 -0.17 1.07 7.33
C GLY A 230 -0.19 2.29 6.40
N ILE A 231 -0.83 2.19 5.23
CA ILE A 231 -1.00 3.30 4.28
C ILE A 231 -1.90 4.40 4.88
N LEU A 232 -2.89 3.99 5.67
CA LEU A 232 -3.81 4.88 6.35
C LEU A 232 -3.29 5.36 7.72
N GLY A 233 -2.26 4.72 8.27
CA GLY A 233 -1.74 4.99 9.62
C GLY A 233 -2.67 4.51 10.73
N LEU A 234 -3.35 3.38 10.52
CA LEU A 234 -4.38 2.83 11.41
C LEU A 234 -3.94 1.51 12.04
N HIS A 235 -4.54 1.21 13.18
CA HIS A 235 -4.46 -0.10 13.84
C HIS A 235 -5.89 -0.55 14.17
N MET A 236 -6.21 -1.81 13.95
CA MET A 236 -7.52 -2.36 14.33
C MET A 236 -7.45 -3.87 14.58
N PRO A 237 -8.36 -4.44 15.40
CA PRO A 237 -8.44 -5.88 15.61
C PRO A 237 -8.77 -6.64 14.31
N LEU A 238 -8.03 -7.71 14.04
CA LEU A 238 -8.24 -8.57 12.89
C LEU A 238 -9.30 -9.64 13.20
N LEU A 239 -10.44 -9.57 12.53
CA LEU A 239 -11.54 -10.51 12.66
C LEU A 239 -11.71 -11.29 11.35
N TYR A 240 -10.92 -12.33 11.15
CA TYR A 240 -11.09 -13.23 10.00
C TYR A 240 -12.44 -13.97 10.09
N GLY A 241 -13.26 -13.88 9.03
CA GLY A 241 -14.63 -14.36 8.99
C GLY A 241 -15.68 -13.24 8.88
N GLU A 242 -15.30 -11.97 9.04
CA GLU A 242 -16.23 -10.83 8.90
C GLU A 242 -16.50 -10.41 7.44
N GLY A 243 -15.76 -10.96 6.48
CA GLY A 243 -15.95 -10.69 5.06
C GLY A 243 -15.72 -9.22 4.69
N HIS A 244 -16.56 -8.69 3.82
CA HIS A 244 -16.46 -7.31 3.35
C HIS A 244 -16.75 -6.26 4.44
N ARG A 245 -17.28 -6.65 5.61
CA ARG A 245 -17.48 -5.74 6.75
C ARG A 245 -16.17 -5.16 7.28
N ALA A 246 -15.04 -5.84 7.06
CA ALA A 246 -13.72 -5.32 7.42
C ALA A 246 -13.45 -3.95 6.75
N PHE A 247 -13.92 -3.75 5.51
CA PHE A 247 -13.74 -2.47 4.79
C PHE A 247 -14.64 -1.36 5.31
N LEU A 248 -15.85 -1.70 5.80
CA LEU A 248 -16.69 -0.73 6.52
C LEU A 248 -16.02 -0.30 7.82
N ARG A 249 -15.54 -1.26 8.63
CA ARG A 249 -14.79 -0.95 9.86
C ARG A 249 -13.54 -0.13 9.60
N LEU A 250 -12.82 -0.38 8.50
CA LEU A 250 -11.69 0.46 8.11
C LEU A 250 -12.11 1.92 7.97
N GLN A 251 -13.23 2.19 7.28
CA GLN A 251 -13.74 3.55 7.12
C GLN A 251 -14.18 4.16 8.46
N GLU A 252 -14.76 3.36 9.36
CA GLU A 252 -15.07 3.80 10.73
C GLU A 252 -13.80 4.17 11.51
N GLU A 253 -12.72 3.40 11.40
CA GLU A 253 -11.42 3.73 12.02
C GLU A 253 -10.79 4.99 11.40
N ILE A 254 -10.92 5.21 10.08
CA ILE A 254 -10.51 6.46 9.43
C ILE A 254 -11.25 7.64 10.08
N MET A 255 -12.57 7.53 10.28
CA MET A 255 -13.40 8.61 10.83
C MET A 255 -13.07 8.96 12.28
N LYS A 256 -12.48 8.04 13.06
CA LYS A 256 -12.05 8.32 14.43
C LYS A 256 -10.82 9.21 14.50
N VAL A 257 -9.99 9.23 13.45
CA VAL A 257 -8.67 9.90 13.48
C VAL A 257 -8.48 10.95 12.38
N SER A 258 -9.41 11.07 11.44
CA SER A 258 -9.32 11.97 10.30
C SER A 258 -10.64 12.70 10.05
N ASN A 259 -10.56 14.00 9.76
CA ASN A 259 -11.68 14.81 9.28
C ASN A 259 -11.64 14.99 7.74
N ASP A 260 -10.90 14.14 7.03
CA ASP A 260 -10.82 14.20 5.57
C ASP A 260 -12.14 13.71 4.94
N GLN A 261 -12.96 14.66 4.48
CA GLN A 261 -14.26 14.38 3.87
C GLN A 261 -14.16 13.79 2.45
N SER A 262 -12.95 13.66 1.88
CA SER A 262 -12.76 12.91 0.64
C SER A 262 -13.12 11.43 0.81
N LEU A 263 -13.18 10.92 2.05
CA LEU A 263 -13.74 9.60 2.38
C LEU A 263 -15.13 9.36 1.75
N PHE A 264 -15.96 10.40 1.61
CA PHE A 264 -17.30 10.29 1.03
C PHE A 264 -17.33 10.51 -0.49
N CYS A 265 -16.20 10.76 -1.12
CA CYS A 265 -16.09 11.02 -2.56
C CYS A 265 -15.85 9.73 -3.35
N TRP A 266 -16.84 8.84 -3.36
CA TRP A 266 -16.84 7.57 -4.09
C TRP A 266 -18.08 7.42 -4.99
N THR A 267 -18.08 6.44 -5.89
CA THR A 267 -19.10 6.30 -6.94
C THR A 267 -20.31 5.45 -6.49
N TRP A 268 -21.45 6.10 -6.21
CA TRP A 268 -22.67 5.47 -5.69
C TRP A 268 -23.42 4.54 -6.66
N TYR A 269 -23.57 4.94 -7.93
CA TYR A 269 -24.44 4.25 -8.90
C TYR A 269 -23.93 2.88 -9.38
N ARG A 270 -22.72 2.47 -8.98
CA ARG A 270 -22.15 1.15 -9.31
C ARG A 270 -22.62 0.04 -8.38
N TYR A 271 -23.38 0.36 -7.33
CA TYR A 271 -23.86 -0.58 -6.34
C TYR A 271 -25.38 -0.42 -6.17
N ASP A 272 -26.11 -1.54 -6.27
CA ASP A 272 -27.58 -1.60 -6.10
C ASP A 272 -28.01 -1.54 -4.61
N ASP A 273 -27.04 -1.35 -3.72
CA ASP A 273 -27.29 -1.32 -2.28
C ASP A 273 -27.62 0.12 -1.84
N ARG A 274 -28.87 0.33 -1.42
CA ARG A 274 -29.33 1.57 -0.78
C ARG A 274 -28.83 1.67 0.68
N GLY A 275 -27.59 1.27 0.95
CA GLY A 275 -27.19 0.78 2.28
C GLY A 275 -26.47 1.75 3.22
N GLY A 276 -25.95 2.90 2.76
CA GLY A 276 -25.30 3.87 3.64
C GLY A 276 -24.35 4.84 2.94
N ILE A 277 -23.82 5.80 3.71
CA ILE A 277 -22.88 6.84 3.23
C ILE A 277 -21.45 6.33 3.01
N LEU A 278 -21.11 5.17 3.59
CA LEU A 278 -19.80 4.54 3.45
C LEU A 278 -19.76 3.61 2.25
N ALA A 279 -18.59 3.52 1.61
CA ALA A 279 -18.42 2.70 0.42
C ALA A 279 -18.47 1.21 0.79
N PRO A 280 -19.22 0.37 0.06
CA PRO A 280 -19.29 -1.07 0.36
C PRO A 280 -18.01 -1.82 -0.02
N HIS A 281 -17.21 -1.29 -0.96
CA HIS A 281 -16.01 -1.93 -1.48
C HIS A 281 -15.02 -0.89 -2.02
N PRO A 282 -13.69 -1.09 -1.94
CA PRO A 282 -12.71 -0.12 -2.43
C PRO A 282 -12.78 0.16 -3.92
N LEU A 283 -13.35 -0.75 -4.72
CA LEU A 283 -13.64 -0.51 -6.15
C LEU A 283 -14.49 0.76 -6.38
N ALA A 284 -15.30 1.17 -5.40
CA ALA A 284 -16.05 2.43 -5.43
C ALA A 284 -15.16 3.69 -5.56
N PHE A 285 -13.88 3.59 -5.17
CA PHE A 285 -12.89 4.66 -5.23
C PHE A 285 -12.03 4.64 -6.52
N SER A 286 -12.37 3.82 -7.53
CA SER A 286 -11.55 3.68 -8.74
C SER A 286 -11.26 4.98 -9.48
N ASP A 287 -12.16 5.94 -9.35
CA ASP A 287 -12.11 7.23 -10.01
C ASP A 287 -11.96 8.37 -8.99
N SER A 288 -11.53 8.07 -7.76
CA SER A 288 -11.52 9.02 -6.64
C SER A 288 -10.14 9.64 -6.35
N SER A 289 -9.11 9.27 -7.11
CA SER A 289 -7.72 9.70 -6.89
C SER A 289 -7.50 11.22 -6.91
N HIS A 290 -8.40 11.96 -7.56
CA HIS A 290 -8.27 13.39 -7.77
C HIS A 290 -9.02 14.26 -6.74
N TYR A 291 -9.67 13.62 -5.75
CA TYR A 291 -10.36 14.33 -4.68
C TYR A 291 -9.40 14.66 -3.55
N VAL A 292 -9.42 15.92 -3.11
CA VAL A 292 -8.53 16.44 -2.06
C VAL A 292 -9.34 17.20 -1.00
N PRO A 293 -8.90 17.19 0.27
CA PRO A 293 -9.45 18.07 1.30
C PRO A 293 -9.31 19.53 0.88
N LYS A 294 -10.28 20.36 1.25
CA LYS A 294 -10.17 21.79 1.00
C LYS A 294 -9.22 22.45 2.02
N PRO A 295 -8.21 23.22 1.57
CA PRO A 295 -7.29 23.89 2.49
C PRO A 295 -7.99 24.94 3.36
N GLY A 296 -7.63 25.01 4.65
CA GLY A 296 -7.97 26.12 5.55
C GLY A 296 -9.32 26.02 6.28
N LEU A 297 -10.19 25.08 5.92
CA LEU A 297 -11.39 24.74 6.70
C LEU A 297 -11.11 23.50 7.52
N ARG A 298 -11.26 23.59 8.86
CA ARG A 298 -11.27 22.40 9.72
C ARG A 298 -12.70 21.90 9.77
N PRO A 299 -13.02 20.75 9.17
CA PRO A 299 -14.37 20.21 9.25
C PRO A 299 -14.71 19.87 10.70
N SER A 300 -15.98 20.04 11.08
CA SER A 300 -16.48 19.57 12.36
C SER A 300 -16.20 18.06 12.51
N PRO A 301 -15.71 17.59 13.67
CA PRO A 301 -15.43 16.18 13.89
C PRO A 301 -16.66 15.30 13.63
N TYR A 302 -16.44 14.12 13.08
CA TYR A 302 -17.48 13.12 12.91
C TYR A 302 -17.85 12.48 14.25
N SER A 303 -19.11 12.09 14.40
CA SER A 303 -19.52 11.15 15.45
C SER A 303 -20.26 9.98 14.82
N LEU A 304 -19.77 8.76 15.10
CA LEU A 304 -20.46 7.53 14.73
C LEU A 304 -21.13 6.97 15.99
N THR A 305 -22.44 6.80 15.93
CA THR A 305 -23.24 6.19 17.00
C THR A 305 -23.99 4.99 16.46
N ASN A 306 -24.69 4.25 17.33
CA ASN A 306 -25.61 3.20 16.89
C ASN A 306 -26.78 3.75 16.03
N ALA A 307 -27.03 5.07 16.03
CA ALA A 307 -27.99 5.73 15.16
C ALA A 307 -27.41 6.12 13.79
N GLY A 308 -26.10 5.98 13.59
CA GLY A 308 -25.40 6.31 12.35
C GLY A 308 -24.43 7.47 12.47
N LEU A 309 -24.09 8.08 11.34
CA LEU A 309 -23.15 9.18 11.23
C LEU A 309 -23.82 10.52 11.54
N THR A 310 -23.22 11.28 12.45
CA THR A 310 -23.48 12.70 12.65
C THR A 310 -22.34 13.52 12.07
N ILE A 311 -22.67 14.41 11.13
CA ILE A 311 -21.75 15.31 10.44
C ILE A 311 -22.44 16.65 10.19
N GLU A 312 -21.69 17.75 10.31
CA GLU A 312 -22.18 19.09 10.02
C GLU A 312 -21.70 19.52 8.62
N LEU A 313 -22.63 19.88 7.75
CA LEU A 313 -22.36 20.26 6.37
C LEU A 313 -23.18 21.49 5.97
N SER A 314 -22.63 22.34 5.10
CA SER A 314 -23.37 23.44 4.48
C SER A 314 -24.29 22.90 3.39
N PHE A 315 -25.53 23.37 3.32
CA PHE A 315 -26.47 22.96 2.27
C PHE A 315 -26.60 24.02 1.17
N LEU A 316 -26.64 23.56 -0.08
CA LEU A 316 -27.09 24.36 -1.24
C LEU A 316 -28.46 23.86 -1.69
N SER A 317 -29.41 24.79 -1.83
CA SER A 317 -30.70 24.52 -2.47
C SER A 317 -30.50 24.37 -3.97
N CYS A 318 -31.02 23.28 -4.55
CA CYS A 318 -31.08 23.11 -6.00
C CYS A 318 -32.33 23.79 -6.58
N LEU A 319 -32.44 23.81 -7.91
CA LEU A 319 -33.62 24.31 -8.61
C LEU A 319 -34.91 23.53 -8.26
N SER A 320 -34.77 22.27 -7.84
CA SER A 320 -35.86 21.49 -7.29
C SER A 320 -36.07 21.84 -5.81
N PRO A 321 -37.29 22.15 -5.37
CA PRO A 321 -37.58 22.47 -3.96
C PRO A 321 -37.34 21.29 -3.01
N THR A 322 -37.24 20.07 -3.53
CA THR A 322 -37.05 18.85 -2.74
C THR A 322 -35.61 18.33 -2.78
N THR A 323 -34.72 18.97 -3.53
CA THR A 323 -33.34 18.49 -3.69
C THR A 323 -32.35 19.48 -3.11
N PHE A 324 -31.49 18.98 -2.24
CA PHE A 324 -30.44 19.76 -1.61
C PHE A 324 -29.10 19.07 -1.83
N LEU A 325 -28.02 19.85 -1.84
CA LEU A 325 -26.67 19.32 -1.86
C LEU A 325 -25.99 19.68 -0.54
N ALA A 326 -25.67 18.67 0.27
CA ALA A 326 -24.80 18.86 1.43
C ALA A 326 -23.35 18.91 0.95
N ILE A 327 -22.71 20.04 1.13
CA ILE A 327 -21.40 20.35 0.55
C ILE A 327 -20.31 19.80 1.46
N LEU A 328 -19.47 18.95 0.87
CA LEU A 328 -18.27 18.43 1.50
C LEU A 328 -17.15 19.48 1.44
N GLU A 329 -16.32 19.51 2.48
CA GLU A 329 -15.02 20.18 2.52
C GLU A 329 -13.94 19.37 1.78
N ALA A 330 -14.33 18.88 0.60
CA ALA A 330 -13.50 18.17 -0.35
C ALA A 330 -13.86 18.62 -1.78
N GLY A 331 -12.89 18.54 -2.68
CA GLY A 331 -13.06 18.99 -4.06
C GLY A 331 -12.12 18.32 -5.04
N ARG A 332 -12.31 18.61 -6.33
CA ARG A 332 -11.41 18.13 -7.39
C ARG A 332 -10.17 19.00 -7.43
N ALA A 333 -8.98 18.38 -7.35
CA ALA A 333 -7.71 19.10 -7.33
C ALA A 333 -7.49 20.02 -8.55
N SER A 334 -8.02 19.66 -9.72
CA SER A 334 -7.79 20.38 -10.98
C SER A 334 -8.58 21.69 -11.13
N CYS A 335 -9.74 21.82 -10.50
CA CYS A 335 -10.67 22.93 -10.74
C CYS A 335 -11.28 23.54 -9.47
N GLY A 336 -10.98 22.99 -8.29
CA GLY A 336 -11.50 23.50 -7.02
C GLY A 336 -13.01 23.36 -6.86
N SER A 337 -13.68 22.61 -7.75
CA SER A 337 -15.12 22.35 -7.65
C SER A 337 -15.43 21.66 -6.33
N LYS A 338 -16.43 22.19 -5.63
CA LYS A 338 -16.97 21.56 -4.42
C LYS A 338 -17.78 20.32 -4.80
N ILE A 339 -17.79 19.34 -3.91
CA ILE A 339 -18.55 18.10 -4.06
C ILE A 339 -19.72 18.15 -3.09
N GLY A 340 -20.88 17.71 -3.54
CA GLY A 340 -22.09 17.66 -2.72
C GLY A 340 -22.66 16.26 -2.67
N LEU A 341 -23.14 15.85 -1.50
CA LEU A 341 -23.98 14.68 -1.32
C LEU A 341 -25.44 15.09 -1.61
N PRO A 342 -26.16 14.37 -2.50
CA PRO A 342 -27.56 14.67 -2.77
C PRO A 342 -28.45 14.24 -1.59
N PHE A 343 -29.29 15.17 -1.13
CA PHE A 343 -30.34 14.95 -0.14
C PHE A 343 -31.69 15.25 -0.75
N TYR A 344 -32.68 14.46 -0.35
CA TYR A 344 -34.07 14.61 -0.77
C TYR A 344 -34.94 14.76 0.47
N THR A 345 -35.77 15.79 0.50
CA THR A 345 -36.85 15.87 1.49
C THR A 345 -37.98 14.96 1.05
N LEU A 346 -38.42 14.08 1.96
CA LEU A 346 -39.55 13.18 1.76
C LEU A 346 -40.87 13.95 1.60
#